data_AF-A0A194Q5T4-F1
#
_entry.id   AF-A0A194Q5T4-F1
#
_cell.length_a   1.000
_cell.length_b   1.000
_cell.length_c   1.000
_cell.angle_alpha   90.00
_cell.angle_beta   90.00
_cell.angle_gamma   90.00
#
_symmetry.space_group_name_H-M   'P 1'
#
loop_
_entity.id
_entity.type
_entity.pdbx_description
1 polymer ?
#
loop_
_entity_poly.entity_id
_entity_poly.type
_entity_poly.pdbx_seq_one_letter_code
_entity_poly.pdbx_strand_id
1 'polypeptide(L)'
;MLDCGLSAQSVLNFLPLPPVPSTRLAALPAYTPPHLNDPLLEGELKECCGRVFVDSIPEFCPPLDKVVDFSQLDVVLISNYTCMMALPFITEDTGFKGQVYATEPTLQIGRFYLEELCTWLSAAGAGLAARRWKELVHVLPGPLAHASRPRAWRRLYGRAALARALARVRVVGYDERVPLYGALDATPVSSGFCLGSANWVLRTPHEKVASPTTCRPVALLPSHYMHLLPF
;
A
#
# COMPACT_ATOMS: atom_id res chain seq x y z
N MET A 1 -10.66 -7.36 -11.35
CA MET A 1 -10.27 -5.94 -11.30
C MET A 1 -9.75 -5.65 -9.90
N LEU A 2 -8.52 -5.19 -9.76
CA LEU A 2 -7.87 -4.96 -8.46
C LEU A 2 -7.74 -3.46 -8.22
N ASP A 3 -8.24 -3.00 -7.06
CA ASP A 3 -7.81 -1.72 -6.50
C ASP A 3 -6.46 -1.95 -5.81
N CYS A 4 -5.53 -1.00 -5.99
CA CYS A 4 -4.11 -1.16 -5.64
C CYS A 4 -3.81 -0.76 -4.19
N GLY A 5 -4.70 -1.10 -3.25
CA GLY A 5 -4.53 -0.76 -1.83
C GLY A 5 -3.32 -1.47 -1.22
N LEU A 6 -2.30 -0.71 -0.80
CA LEU A 6 -1.19 -1.22 0.01
C LEU A 6 -1.51 -1.05 1.50
N SER A 7 -1.51 -2.13 2.28
CA SER A 7 -1.72 -2.02 3.73
C SER A 7 -0.49 -1.43 4.42
N ALA A 8 -0.64 -0.24 5.00
CA ALA A 8 0.39 0.42 5.80
C ALA A 8 0.46 -0.06 7.26
N GLN A 9 -0.34 -1.06 7.66
CA GLN A 9 -0.33 -1.58 9.04
C GLN A 9 1.04 -2.15 9.46
N SER A 10 1.79 -2.68 8.51
CA SER A 10 3.16 -3.18 8.72
C SER A 10 4.10 -2.10 9.28
N VAL A 11 3.94 -0.85 8.84
CA VAL A 11 4.74 0.31 9.28
C VAL A 11 4.63 0.56 10.78
N LEU A 12 3.49 0.23 11.40
CA LEU A 12 3.26 0.43 12.84
C LEU A 12 4.15 -0.42 13.75
N ASN A 13 4.85 -1.40 13.18
CA ASN A 13 5.79 -2.27 13.90
C ASN A 13 7.21 -1.69 13.97
N PHE A 14 7.47 -0.59 13.26
CA PHE A 14 8.79 0.04 13.19
C PHE A 14 8.84 1.28 14.08
N LEU A 15 10.03 1.63 14.55
CA LEU A 15 10.25 2.91 15.19
C LEU A 15 9.98 4.06 14.21
N PRO A 16 9.47 5.20 14.69
CA PRO A 16 9.31 6.37 13.84
C PRO A 16 10.68 6.84 13.34
N LEU A 17 10.72 7.23 12.06
CA LEU A 17 11.89 7.82 11.43
C LEU A 17 11.73 9.34 11.41
N PRO A 18 12.23 10.08 12.43
CA PRO A 18 12.17 11.53 12.39
C PRO A 18 13.12 12.09 11.31
N PRO A 19 12.81 13.27 10.74
CA PRO A 19 13.68 13.90 9.74
C PRO A 19 15.00 14.38 10.35
N VAL A 20 15.00 14.61 11.68
CA VAL A 20 16.15 15.01 12.47
C VAL A 20 16.43 13.90 13.48
N PRO A 21 17.69 13.45 13.63
CA PRO A 21 18.04 12.43 14.60
C PRO A 21 17.54 12.76 16.00
N SER A 22 16.80 11.83 16.61
CA SER A 22 16.27 11.98 17.97
C SER A 22 17.13 11.21 18.95
N THR A 23 17.77 11.92 19.88
CA THR A 23 18.52 11.32 20.99
C THR A 23 17.64 10.44 21.87
N ARG A 24 16.36 10.79 22.02
CA ARG A 24 15.39 9.99 22.79
C ARG A 24 15.13 8.64 22.14
N LEU A 25 14.96 8.59 20.81
CA LEU A 25 14.74 7.33 20.09
C LEU A 25 16.03 6.50 20.00
N ALA A 26 17.17 7.17 19.85
CA ALA A 26 18.47 6.50 19.85
C ALA A 26 18.75 5.80 21.19
N ALA A 27 18.39 6.44 22.31
CA ALA A 27 18.61 5.95 23.68
C ALA A 27 17.57 4.94 24.19
N LEU A 28 16.59 4.53 23.36
CA LEU A 28 15.65 3.48 23.75
C LEU A 28 16.39 2.17 24.03
N PRO A 29 16.00 1.41 25.07
CA PRO A 29 16.65 0.15 25.41
C PRO A 29 16.48 -0.87 24.28
N ALA A 30 17.56 -1.61 23.99
CA ALA A 30 17.50 -2.75 23.09
C ALA A 30 16.65 -3.87 23.71
N TYR A 31 15.87 -4.56 22.89
CA TYR A 31 15.05 -5.70 23.31
C TYR A 31 15.66 -7.01 22.81
N THR A 32 15.88 -7.94 23.72
CA THR A 32 16.29 -9.32 23.43
C THR A 32 15.33 -10.28 24.12
N PRO A 33 14.80 -11.32 23.42
CA PRO A 33 13.91 -12.29 24.04
C PRO A 33 14.60 -13.00 25.22
N PRO A 34 13.95 -13.17 26.40
CA PRO A 34 14.60 -13.68 27.61
C PRO A 34 15.24 -15.07 27.50
N HIS A 35 14.76 -15.90 26.58
CA HIS A 35 15.19 -17.30 26.40
C HIS A 35 16.02 -17.51 25.13
N LEU A 36 16.45 -16.43 24.47
CA LEU A 36 17.15 -16.51 23.19
C LEU A 36 18.35 -15.55 23.19
N ASN A 37 19.55 -16.12 23.11
CA ASN A 37 20.77 -15.36 22.91
C ASN A 37 21.18 -15.49 21.44
N ASP A 38 20.81 -14.48 20.64
CA ASP A 38 21.13 -14.43 19.21
C ASP A 38 21.86 -13.12 18.90
N PRO A 39 23.18 -13.15 18.68
CA PRO A 39 23.97 -11.94 18.43
C PRO A 39 23.57 -11.25 17.11
N LEU A 40 22.90 -11.94 16.19
CA LEU A 40 22.41 -11.34 14.94
C LEU A 40 21.13 -10.52 15.15
N LEU A 41 20.44 -10.69 16.29
CA LEU A 41 19.26 -9.91 16.65
C LEU A 41 19.63 -8.63 17.41
N GLU A 42 20.83 -8.56 17.99
CA GLU A 42 21.26 -7.40 18.77
C GLU A 42 21.18 -6.10 17.95
N GLY A 43 20.48 -5.12 18.49
CA GLY A 43 20.28 -3.82 17.85
C GLY A 43 19.14 -3.74 16.83
N GLU A 44 18.47 -4.85 16.47
CA GLU A 44 17.33 -4.81 15.56
C GLU A 44 16.02 -4.38 16.24
N LEU A 45 15.89 -4.63 17.54
CA LEU A 45 14.66 -4.41 18.30
C LEU A 45 14.90 -3.46 19.46
N LYS A 46 13.94 -2.56 19.68
CA LYS A 46 13.91 -1.67 20.86
C LYS A 46 12.59 -1.74 21.57
N GLU A 47 12.64 -1.54 22.88
CA GLU A 47 11.45 -1.47 23.72
C GLU A 47 11.08 -0.02 24.03
N CYS A 48 9.80 0.32 23.89
CA CYS A 48 9.24 1.60 24.30
C CYS A 48 7.85 1.39 24.88
N CYS A 49 7.64 1.79 26.13
CA CYS A 49 6.35 1.71 26.84
C CYS A 49 5.74 0.30 26.84
N GLY A 50 6.54 -0.74 27.09
CA GLY A 50 6.09 -2.14 27.12
C GLY A 50 5.71 -2.72 25.75
N ARG A 51 6.10 -2.05 24.66
CA ARG A 51 5.96 -2.53 23.28
C ARG A 51 7.33 -2.64 22.63
N VAL A 52 7.46 -3.62 21.76
CA VAL A 52 8.69 -3.87 21.00
C VAL A 52 8.51 -3.38 19.57
N PHE A 53 9.49 -2.64 19.09
CA PHE A 53 9.53 -2.06 17.75
C PHE A 53 10.82 -2.47 17.03
N VAL A 54 10.74 -2.53 15.70
CA VAL A 54 11.89 -2.77 14.83
C VAL A 54 12.61 -1.44 14.58
N ASP A 55 13.90 -1.39 14.89
CA ASP A 55 14.77 -0.24 14.61
C ASP A 55 15.38 -0.35 13.20
N SER A 56 14.56 -0.13 12.19
CA SER A 56 14.95 -0.17 10.78
C SER A 56 14.02 0.72 9.96
N ILE A 57 14.41 0.98 8.71
CA ILE A 57 13.51 1.54 7.69
C ILE A 57 12.24 0.67 7.61
N PRO A 58 11.04 1.29 7.68
CA PRO A 58 9.77 0.59 7.55
C PRO A 58 9.65 -0.17 6.24
N GLU A 59 9.02 -1.32 6.33
CA GLU A 59 8.67 -2.14 5.18
C GLU A 59 7.15 -2.27 5.07
N PHE A 60 6.69 -2.38 3.84
CA PHE A 60 5.29 -2.50 3.47
C PHE A 60 4.99 -3.92 3.02
N CYS A 61 3.73 -4.34 3.12
CA CYS A 61 3.29 -5.63 2.60
C CYS A 61 2.79 -5.42 1.16
N PRO A 62 3.61 -5.70 0.12
CA PRO A 62 3.16 -5.56 -1.27
C PRO A 62 2.02 -6.53 -1.58
N PRO A 63 1.26 -6.28 -2.66
CA PRO A 63 0.35 -7.27 -3.20
C PRO A 63 1.06 -8.61 -3.43
N LEU A 64 0.34 -9.71 -3.27
CA LEU A 64 0.92 -11.06 -3.26
C LEU A 64 1.33 -11.51 -4.68
N ASP A 65 2.61 -11.32 -5.04
CA ASP A 65 3.19 -11.76 -6.33
C ASP A 65 3.01 -13.26 -6.64
N LYS A 66 2.88 -14.11 -5.61
CA LYS A 66 2.72 -15.57 -5.78
C LYS A 66 1.28 -16.02 -6.01
N VAL A 67 0.31 -15.14 -5.78
CA VAL A 67 -1.12 -15.43 -5.93
C VAL A 67 -1.66 -14.78 -7.20
N VAL A 68 -1.05 -13.69 -7.66
CA VAL A 68 -1.51 -12.91 -8.81
C VAL A 68 -0.35 -12.75 -9.80
N ASP A 69 -0.52 -13.28 -11.00
CA ASP A 69 0.36 -12.99 -12.13
C ASP A 69 -0.03 -11.64 -12.75
N PHE A 70 0.76 -10.60 -12.49
CA PHE A 70 0.49 -9.25 -13.00
C PHE A 70 0.66 -9.12 -14.52
N SER A 71 1.33 -10.07 -15.18
CA SER A 71 1.45 -10.07 -16.65
C SER A 71 0.11 -10.32 -17.35
N GLN A 72 -0.85 -10.96 -16.66
CA GLN A 72 -2.19 -11.23 -17.14
C GLN A 72 -3.19 -10.09 -16.84
N LEU A 73 -2.77 -9.03 -16.15
CA LEU A 73 -3.66 -7.91 -15.84
C LEU A 73 -3.69 -6.90 -17.00
N ASP A 74 -4.88 -6.73 -17.58
CA ASP A 74 -5.09 -5.79 -18.69
C ASP A 74 -5.40 -4.36 -18.25
N VAL A 75 -6.00 -4.20 -17.06
CA VAL A 75 -6.47 -2.91 -16.53
C VAL A 75 -6.31 -2.81 -15.03
N VAL A 76 -5.81 -1.66 -14.58
CA VAL A 76 -5.78 -1.23 -13.17
C VAL A 76 -6.60 0.05 -13.04
N LEU A 77 -7.58 0.06 -12.13
CA LEU A 77 -8.38 1.25 -11.83
C LEU A 77 -8.03 1.72 -10.42
N ILE A 78 -7.59 2.98 -10.31
CA ILE A 78 -7.15 3.58 -9.05
C ILE A 78 -8.30 4.37 -8.46
N SER A 79 -8.77 3.95 -7.28
CA SER A 79 -9.92 4.58 -6.64
C SER A 79 -9.57 5.82 -5.83
N ASN A 80 -8.35 5.91 -5.28
CA ASN A 80 -7.88 7.07 -4.54
C ASN A 80 -6.34 7.11 -4.47
N TYR A 81 -5.77 8.21 -3.97
CA TYR A 81 -4.33 8.42 -3.96
C TYR A 81 -3.55 7.43 -3.09
N THR A 82 -4.15 6.85 -2.04
CA THR A 82 -3.47 5.86 -1.18
C THR A 82 -3.30 4.52 -1.89
N CYS A 83 -4.22 4.19 -2.81
CA CYS A 83 -4.11 3.00 -3.66
C CYS A 83 -3.01 3.14 -4.72
N MET A 84 -2.44 4.33 -4.92
CA MET A 84 -1.28 4.48 -5.79
C MET A 84 0.00 3.91 -5.15
N MET A 85 0.01 3.69 -3.83
CA MET A 85 1.19 3.15 -3.14
C MET A 85 1.62 1.78 -3.67
N ALA A 86 0.70 0.91 -4.10
CA ALA A 86 1.08 -0.39 -4.65
C ALA A 86 1.47 -0.34 -6.13
N LEU A 87 1.20 0.75 -6.85
CA LEU A 87 1.31 0.81 -8.31
C LEU A 87 2.72 0.45 -8.82
N PRO A 88 3.82 0.94 -8.24
CA PRO A 88 5.15 0.56 -8.72
C PRO A 88 5.50 -0.91 -8.42
N PHE A 89 4.96 -1.51 -7.36
CA PHE A 89 5.10 -2.95 -7.12
C PHE A 89 4.38 -3.80 -8.16
N ILE A 90 3.34 -3.25 -8.80
CA ILE A 90 2.56 -3.94 -9.83
C ILE A 90 3.14 -3.69 -11.23
N THR A 91 3.67 -2.49 -11.50
CA THR A 91 4.05 -2.06 -12.86
C THR A 91 5.52 -2.28 -13.20
N GLU A 92 6.38 -2.37 -12.19
CA GLU A 92 7.83 -2.49 -12.37
C GLU A 92 8.29 -3.93 -12.09
N ASP A 93 9.05 -4.51 -13.03
CA ASP A 93 9.66 -5.84 -12.93
C ASP A 93 8.69 -7.03 -12.76
N THR A 94 7.39 -6.85 -13.04
CA THR A 94 6.35 -7.90 -12.94
C THR A 94 5.82 -8.41 -14.29
N GLY A 95 6.16 -7.73 -15.39
CA GLY A 95 5.62 -8.02 -16.72
C GLY A 95 4.26 -7.40 -17.04
N PHE A 96 3.71 -6.55 -16.17
CA PHE A 96 2.46 -5.83 -16.42
C PHE A 96 2.53 -4.95 -17.69
N LYS A 97 1.56 -5.15 -18.59
CA LYS A 97 1.42 -4.43 -19.88
C LYS A 97 0.07 -3.74 -20.05
N GLY A 98 -0.81 -3.87 -19.06
CA GLY A 98 -2.14 -3.29 -19.08
C GLY A 98 -2.15 -1.77 -18.95
N GLN A 99 -3.34 -1.20 -18.96
CA GLN A 99 -3.57 0.23 -18.79
C GLN A 99 -3.96 0.59 -17.37
N VAL A 100 -3.47 1.73 -16.89
CA VAL A 100 -3.74 2.22 -15.54
C VAL A 100 -4.60 3.47 -15.65
N TYR A 101 -5.70 3.54 -14.92
CA TYR A 101 -6.61 4.68 -14.95
C TYR A 101 -6.81 5.29 -13.55
N ALA A 102 -6.82 6.62 -13.49
CA ALA A 102 -7.11 7.38 -12.29
C ALA A 102 -7.80 8.71 -12.66
N THR A 103 -8.46 9.33 -11.69
CA THR A 103 -8.91 10.72 -11.85
C THR A 103 -7.73 11.68 -11.72
N GLU A 104 -7.83 12.85 -12.37
CA GLU A 104 -6.77 13.87 -12.32
C GLU A 104 -6.37 14.27 -10.88
N PRO A 105 -7.31 14.59 -9.96
CA PRO A 105 -6.92 14.99 -8.61
C PRO A 105 -6.26 13.84 -7.85
N THR A 106 -6.67 12.59 -8.10
CA THR A 106 -6.03 11.41 -7.51
C THR A 106 -4.58 11.29 -7.96
N LEU A 107 -4.32 11.42 -9.26
CA LEU A 107 -2.96 11.35 -9.81
C LEU A 107 -2.06 12.45 -9.23
N GLN A 108 -2.52 13.69 -9.19
CA GLN A 108 -1.72 14.81 -8.70
C GLN A 108 -1.41 14.69 -7.20
N ILE A 109 -2.42 14.38 -6.38
CA ILE A 109 -2.23 14.21 -4.92
C ILE A 109 -1.34 13.00 -4.64
N GLY A 110 -1.58 11.88 -5.33
CA GLY A 110 -0.79 10.67 -5.17
C GLY A 110 0.66 10.88 -5.59
N ARG A 111 0.92 11.64 -6.65
CA ARG A 111 2.28 12.01 -7.05
C ARG A 111 3.00 12.76 -5.94
N PHE A 112 2.43 13.85 -5.42
CA PHE A 112 3.06 14.60 -4.33
C PHE A 112 3.27 13.75 -3.08
N TYR A 113 2.26 12.98 -2.69
CA TYR A 113 2.32 12.09 -1.53
C TYR A 113 3.45 11.06 -1.65
N LEU A 114 3.54 10.37 -2.79
CA LEU A 114 4.52 9.31 -3.01
C LEU A 114 5.93 9.84 -3.23
N GLU A 115 6.08 10.96 -3.94
CA GLU A 115 7.39 11.60 -4.14
C GLU A 115 7.99 12.08 -2.81
N GLU A 116 7.17 12.67 -1.93
CA GLU A 116 7.59 13.08 -0.60
C GLU A 116 7.91 11.86 0.28
N LEU A 117 7.04 10.85 0.29
CA LEU A 117 7.27 9.62 1.05
C LEU A 117 8.57 8.91 0.63
N CYS A 118 8.86 8.85 -0.67
CA CYS A 118 10.12 8.30 -1.18
C CYS A 118 11.32 9.14 -0.73
N THR A 119 11.20 10.48 -0.75
CA THR A 119 12.25 11.40 -0.32
C THR A 119 12.54 11.22 1.17
N TRP A 120 11.50 11.14 2.01
CA TRP A 120 11.61 10.90 3.44
C TRP A 120 12.33 9.58 3.76
N LEU A 121 11.91 8.49 3.14
CA LEU A 121 12.49 7.16 3.38
C LEU A 121 13.93 7.06 2.85
N SER A 122 14.26 7.79 1.78
CA SER A 122 15.63 7.84 1.26
C SER A 122 16.57 8.65 2.18
N ALA A 123 16.06 9.72 2.79
CA ALA A 123 16.82 10.59 3.69
C ALA A 123 17.12 9.94 5.05
N ALA A 124 16.33 8.96 5.47
CA ALA A 124 16.53 8.21 6.72
C ALA A 124 17.86 7.40 6.78
N GLY A 125 18.66 7.41 5.70
CA GLY A 125 19.97 6.78 5.64
C GLY A 125 19.91 5.26 5.54
N ALA A 126 21.05 4.62 5.30
CA ALA A 126 21.17 3.15 5.31
C ALA A 126 21.18 2.62 6.77
N GLY A 127 20.14 2.91 7.55
CA GLY A 127 19.95 2.31 8.87
C GLY A 127 20.01 0.78 8.79
N LEU A 128 20.38 0.13 9.90
CA LEU A 128 20.48 -1.32 10.05
C LEU A 128 19.32 -2.00 9.33
N ALA A 129 19.63 -2.86 8.35
CA ALA A 129 18.62 -3.63 7.66
C ALA A 129 18.17 -4.77 8.57
N ALA A 130 17.28 -4.47 9.50
CA ALA A 130 16.78 -5.44 10.46
C ALA A 130 16.01 -6.56 9.73
N ARG A 131 16.55 -7.76 9.77
CA ARG A 131 16.02 -8.95 9.07
C ARG A 131 15.89 -10.15 10.00
N ARG A 132 16.73 -10.27 11.02
CA ARG A 132 16.78 -11.45 11.88
C ARG A 132 15.51 -11.60 12.70
N TRP A 133 14.90 -10.52 13.15
CA TRP A 133 13.63 -10.51 13.88
C TRP A 133 12.51 -11.26 13.14
N LYS A 134 12.53 -11.24 11.79
CA LYS A 134 11.52 -11.92 10.96
C LYS A 134 11.56 -13.44 11.10
N GLU A 135 12.70 -13.99 11.50
CA GLU A 135 12.88 -15.43 11.71
C GLU A 135 12.41 -15.86 13.10
N LEU A 136 12.37 -14.89 14.02
CA LEU A 136 12.10 -15.06 15.44
C LEU A 136 10.72 -14.54 15.85
N VAL A 137 9.86 -14.19 14.88
CA VAL A 137 8.50 -13.65 15.11
C VAL A 137 7.72 -14.44 16.16
N HIS A 138 7.84 -15.76 16.15
CA HIS A 138 7.15 -16.68 17.06
C HIS A 138 7.55 -16.55 18.54
N VAL A 139 8.72 -15.98 18.86
CA VAL A 139 9.18 -15.73 20.24
C VAL A 139 9.08 -14.26 20.67
N LEU A 140 8.66 -13.38 19.76
CA LEU A 140 8.48 -11.95 20.07
C LEU A 140 7.13 -11.70 20.74
N PRO A 141 6.96 -10.60 21.47
CA PRO A 141 5.66 -10.18 21.99
C PRO A 141 4.77 -9.59 20.88
N GLY A 142 3.46 -9.55 21.12
CA GLY A 142 2.53 -8.83 20.25
C GLY A 142 2.80 -7.31 20.28
N PRO A 143 2.63 -6.57 19.17
CA PRO A 143 2.00 -6.99 17.90
C PRO A 143 2.93 -7.71 16.92
N LEU A 144 4.25 -7.71 17.14
CA LEU A 144 5.22 -8.33 16.22
C LEU A 144 4.97 -9.84 16.04
N ALA A 145 4.61 -10.53 17.11
CA ALA A 145 4.24 -11.96 17.07
C ALA A 145 3.09 -12.26 16.10
N HIS A 146 2.20 -11.29 15.89
CA HIS A 146 1.00 -11.42 15.08
C HIS A 146 1.19 -10.84 13.67
N ALA A 147 2.42 -10.42 13.33
CA ALA A 147 2.73 -9.88 12.01
C ALA A 147 2.46 -10.91 10.91
N SER A 148 1.60 -10.55 9.96
CA SER A 148 1.28 -11.42 8.82
C SER A 148 2.39 -11.37 7.77
N ARG A 149 3.00 -12.53 7.50
CA ARG A 149 4.01 -12.76 6.44
C ARG A 149 5.13 -11.70 6.38
N PRO A 150 5.86 -11.43 7.47
CA PRO A 150 6.90 -10.38 7.51
C PRO A 150 8.06 -10.60 6.53
N ARG A 151 8.33 -11.85 6.13
CA ARG A 151 9.30 -12.19 5.07
C ARG A 151 8.89 -11.68 3.69
N ALA A 152 7.60 -11.45 3.46
CA ALA A 152 7.08 -10.88 2.22
C ALA A 152 7.13 -9.35 2.22
N TRP A 153 7.39 -8.70 3.36
CA TRP A 153 7.46 -7.25 3.41
C TRP A 153 8.68 -6.74 2.64
N ARG A 154 8.52 -5.56 2.04
CA ARG A 154 9.50 -4.92 1.16
C ARG A 154 9.62 -3.45 1.53
N ARG A 155 10.82 -2.89 1.40
CA ARG A 155 11.01 -1.43 1.44
C ARG A 155 10.25 -0.78 0.28
N LEU A 156 9.90 0.49 0.45
CA LEU A 156 9.31 1.25 -0.65
C LEU A 156 10.30 1.34 -1.82
N TYR A 157 9.76 1.33 -3.03
CA TYR A 157 10.50 1.54 -4.27
C TYR A 157 11.21 2.89 -4.31
N GLY A 158 12.20 3.02 -5.20
CA GLY A 158 12.91 4.28 -5.42
C GLY A 158 12.16 5.26 -6.32
N ARG A 159 12.63 6.51 -6.34
CA ARG A 159 12.03 7.61 -7.13
C ARG A 159 11.92 7.31 -8.63
N ALA A 160 12.90 6.61 -9.21
CA ALA A 160 12.91 6.28 -10.63
C ALA A 160 11.79 5.28 -10.99
N ALA A 161 11.57 4.26 -10.16
CA ALA A 161 10.49 3.30 -10.33
C ALA A 161 9.12 3.96 -10.15
N LEU A 162 8.99 4.85 -9.16
CA LEU A 162 7.77 5.65 -8.98
C LEU A 162 7.47 6.50 -10.22
N ALA A 163 8.45 7.23 -10.74
CA ALA A 163 8.24 8.10 -11.90
C ALA A 163 7.77 7.32 -13.14
N ARG A 164 8.35 6.14 -13.40
CA ARG A 164 7.93 5.27 -14.50
C ARG A 164 6.53 4.71 -14.30
N ALA A 165 6.20 4.29 -13.08
CA ALA A 165 4.87 3.80 -12.74
C ALA A 165 3.79 4.88 -12.90
N LEU A 166 4.04 6.11 -12.43
CA LEU A 166 3.12 7.24 -12.56
C LEU A 166 2.92 7.67 -14.01
N ALA A 167 3.96 7.58 -14.85
CA ALA A 167 3.86 7.91 -16.27
C ALA A 167 2.92 6.96 -17.06
N ARG A 168 2.59 5.78 -16.51
CA ARG A 168 1.63 4.84 -17.10
C ARG A 168 0.17 5.19 -16.78
N VAL A 169 -0.08 6.12 -15.86
CA VAL A 169 -1.43 6.46 -15.43
C VAL A 169 -2.10 7.35 -16.47
N ARG A 170 -3.19 6.85 -17.04
CA ARG A 170 -4.11 7.62 -17.87
C ARG A 170 -5.16 8.29 -17.01
N VAL A 171 -5.28 9.59 -17.21
CA VAL A 171 -6.27 10.43 -16.54
C VAL A 171 -7.64 10.22 -17.16
N VAL A 172 -8.66 10.15 -16.31
CA VAL A 172 -10.08 10.04 -16.69
C VAL A 172 -10.90 11.04 -15.88
N GLY A 173 -11.74 11.81 -16.56
CA GLY A 173 -12.69 12.72 -15.91
C GLY A 173 -13.83 11.98 -15.23
N TYR A 174 -14.44 12.58 -14.21
CA TYR A 174 -15.67 12.02 -13.64
C TYR A 174 -16.75 11.90 -14.71
N ASP A 175 -17.52 10.81 -14.64
CA ASP A 175 -18.56 10.46 -15.60
C ASP A 175 -18.09 10.25 -17.05
N GLU A 176 -16.79 10.35 -17.32
CA GLU A 176 -16.19 9.97 -18.59
C GLU A 176 -16.26 8.44 -18.74
N ARG A 177 -16.84 7.99 -19.86
CA ARG A 177 -16.90 6.57 -20.19
C ARG A 177 -15.66 6.18 -20.98
N VAL A 178 -14.88 5.28 -20.42
CA VAL A 178 -13.69 4.76 -21.08
C VAL A 178 -13.94 3.32 -21.51
N PRO A 179 -13.92 3.02 -22.82
CA PRO A 179 -14.06 1.66 -23.30
C PRO A 179 -12.80 0.87 -22.97
N LEU A 180 -12.96 -0.23 -22.26
CA LEU A 180 -11.91 -1.18 -21.91
C LEU A 180 -11.94 -2.35 -22.90
N TYR A 181 -11.02 -2.31 -23.87
CA TYR A 181 -10.83 -3.33 -24.90
C TYR A 181 -12.10 -3.73 -25.68
N GLY A 182 -13.08 -2.82 -25.77
CA GLY A 182 -14.35 -3.06 -26.47
C GLY A 182 -15.28 -4.08 -25.80
N ALA A 183 -14.91 -4.62 -24.65
CA ALA A 183 -15.70 -5.62 -23.92
C ALA A 183 -16.60 -5.00 -22.85
N LEU A 184 -16.11 -3.94 -22.18
CA LEU A 184 -16.84 -3.25 -21.12
C LEU A 184 -16.39 -1.79 -21.02
N ASP A 185 -17.25 -0.92 -20.48
CA ASP A 185 -16.93 0.47 -20.19
C ASP A 185 -16.62 0.65 -18.70
N ALA A 186 -15.62 1.46 -18.38
CA ALA A 186 -15.36 1.95 -17.04
C ALA A 186 -15.73 3.43 -16.92
N THR A 187 -16.35 3.80 -15.81
CA THR A 187 -16.72 5.19 -15.52
C THR A 187 -16.38 5.50 -14.06
N PRO A 188 -15.52 6.49 -13.79
CA PRO A 188 -15.27 6.92 -12.42
C PRO A 188 -16.40 7.83 -11.95
N VAL A 189 -17.00 7.49 -10.82
CA VAL A 189 -18.03 8.29 -10.13
C VAL A 189 -17.46 8.74 -8.80
N SER A 190 -17.63 10.00 -8.42
CA SER A 190 -17.12 10.51 -7.14
C SER A 190 -17.62 9.65 -5.97
N SER A 191 -16.70 9.21 -5.10
CA SER A 191 -17.04 8.42 -3.90
C SER A 191 -17.21 9.25 -2.63
N GLY A 192 -16.85 10.54 -2.65
CA GLY A 192 -16.94 11.44 -1.49
C GLY A 192 -15.97 11.12 -0.33
N PHE A 193 -15.02 10.20 -0.50
CA PHE A 193 -14.09 9.79 0.56
C PHE A 193 -12.92 10.77 0.74
N CYS A 194 -12.28 11.19 -0.34
CA CYS A 194 -11.25 12.23 -0.35
C CYS A 194 -11.23 12.96 -1.70
N LEU A 195 -10.46 14.05 -1.81
CA LEU A 195 -10.36 14.78 -3.06
C LEU A 195 -9.84 13.86 -4.18
N GLY A 196 -10.59 13.75 -5.27
CA GLY A 196 -10.27 12.86 -6.39
C GLY A 196 -10.76 11.43 -6.24
N SER A 197 -11.29 11.01 -5.09
CA SER A 197 -11.66 9.61 -4.91
C SER A 197 -12.86 9.20 -5.77
N ALA A 198 -12.75 8.05 -6.41
CA ALA A 198 -13.76 7.53 -7.32
C ALA A 198 -14.16 6.08 -6.98
N ASN A 199 -15.44 5.80 -7.14
CA ASN A 199 -15.97 4.46 -7.33
C ASN A 199 -16.03 4.19 -8.84
N TRP A 200 -15.39 3.12 -9.28
CA TRP A 200 -15.40 2.72 -10.69
C TRP A 200 -16.64 1.87 -10.98
N VAL A 201 -17.47 2.35 -11.90
CA VAL A 201 -18.65 1.65 -12.40
C VAL A 201 -18.27 0.97 -13.70
N LEU A 202 -18.40 -0.35 -13.75
CA LEU A 202 -18.17 -1.16 -14.92
C LEU A 202 -19.50 -1.49 -15.59
N ARG A 203 -19.57 -1.34 -16.91
CA ARG A 203 -20.76 -1.68 -17.69
C ARG A 203 -20.37 -2.58 -18.84
N THR A 204 -20.95 -3.76 -18.88
CA THR A 204 -20.95 -4.62 -20.05
C THR A 204 -22.21 -4.33 -20.88
N PRO A 205 -22.31 -4.84 -22.13
CA PRO A 205 -23.53 -4.70 -22.93
C PRO A 205 -24.79 -5.30 -22.31
N HIS A 206 -24.64 -6.22 -21.34
CA HIS A 206 -25.76 -6.98 -20.76
C HIS A 206 -25.93 -6.77 -19.24
N GLU A 207 -24.90 -6.32 -18.53
CA GLU A 207 -24.91 -6.17 -17.07
C GLU A 207 -24.07 -4.96 -16.60
N LYS A 208 -24.49 -4.37 -15.48
CA LYS A 208 -23.80 -3.25 -14.81
C LYS A 208 -23.26 -3.72 -13.45
N VAL A 209 -21.95 -3.67 -13.27
CA VAL A 209 -21.27 -4.04 -12.02
C VAL A 209 -20.62 -2.79 -11.43
N ALA A 210 -20.97 -2.43 -10.20
CA ALA A 210 -20.29 -1.37 -9.46
C ALA A 210 -19.29 -2.00 -8.50
N SER A 211 -18.03 -1.55 -8.51
CA SER A 211 -17.05 -1.95 -7.49
C SER A 211 -17.02 -0.87 -6.40
N PRO A 212 -17.74 -1.03 -5.28
CA PRO A 212 -17.67 -0.06 -4.19
C PRO A 212 -16.27 -0.12 -3.57
N THR A 213 -15.53 0.99 -3.62
CA THR A 213 -14.31 1.14 -2.85
C THR A 213 -14.65 1.91 -1.59
N THR A 214 -14.14 1.48 -0.43
CA THR A 214 -14.48 1.93 0.94
C THR A 214 -15.19 3.29 1.03
N CYS A 215 -16.51 3.28 0.87
CA CYS A 215 -17.35 4.45 1.17
C CYS A 215 -17.46 4.54 2.70
N ARG A 216 -17.05 5.67 3.29
CA ARG A 216 -17.67 6.10 4.55
C ARG A 216 -18.89 6.93 4.17
N PRO A 217 -20.13 6.44 4.37
CA PRO A 217 -21.31 7.26 4.20
C PRO A 217 -21.38 8.24 5.38
N VAL A 218 -20.71 9.37 5.29
CA VAL A 218 -20.98 10.53 6.16
C VAL A 218 -21.48 11.67 5.27
N ALA A 219 -22.65 11.43 4.69
CA ALA A 219 -23.75 12.37 4.49
C ALA A 219 -24.82 11.59 3.73
N LEU A 220 -26.00 11.43 4.34
CA LEU A 220 -27.21 10.76 3.85
C LEU A 220 -27.36 9.25 4.22
N LEU A 221 -27.92 9.01 5.40
CA LEU A 221 -28.75 7.83 5.72
C LEU A 221 -30.05 7.84 4.88
N PRO A 222 -30.87 6.76 4.85
CA PRO A 222 -30.56 5.33 4.71
C PRO A 222 -31.47 4.65 3.64
N SER A 223 -31.06 3.51 3.07
CA SER A 223 -31.92 2.31 2.89
C SER A 223 -31.39 1.30 1.85
N HIS A 224 -31.25 0.07 2.34
CA HIS A 224 -31.65 -1.19 1.69
C HIS A 224 -30.83 -1.83 0.54
N TYR A 225 -30.51 -3.10 0.81
CA TYR A 225 -30.14 -4.24 -0.04
C TYR A 225 -28.73 -4.29 -0.67
N MET A 226 -27.92 -5.21 -0.15
CA MET A 226 -26.75 -5.78 -0.81
C MET A 226 -27.04 -7.28 -1.02
N HIS A 227 -27.43 -7.65 -2.24
CA HIS A 227 -27.45 -9.05 -2.68
C HIS A 227 -26.08 -9.40 -3.25
N LEU A 228 -25.46 -10.42 -2.63
CA LEU A 228 -24.38 -11.19 -3.22
C LEU A 228 -24.89 -11.90 -4.48
N LEU A 229 -24.13 -11.87 -5.57
CA LEU A 229 -24.10 -13.00 -6.47
C LEU A 229 -22.66 -13.42 -6.78
N PRO A 230 -22.43 -14.75 -6.80
CA PRO A 230 -21.16 -15.36 -7.14
C PRO A 230 -21.00 -15.43 -8.66
N PHE A 231 -19.74 -15.43 -9.10
CA PHE A 231 -19.27 -16.31 -10.17
C PHE A 231 -17.93 -16.88 -9.71
#